data_AF-A0A3A9YSZ0-F1
#
_entry.id   AF-A0A3A9YSZ0-F1
#
_cell.length_a   1.000
_cell.length_b   1.000
_cell.length_c   1.000
_cell.angle_alpha   90.00
_cell.angle_beta   90.00
_cell.angle_gamma   90.00
#
_symmetry.space_group_name_H-M   'P 1'
#
loop_
_entity.id
_entity.type
_entity.pdbx_description
1 polymer ?
#
loop_
_entity_poly.entity_id
_entity_poly.type
_entity_poly.pdbx_seq_one_letter_code
_entity_poly.pdbx_strand_id
1 'polypeptide(L)'
;MNSTDSFTELHGVPALLCAAFGPSLAGEAAAVEVAGEALGLGAELVAVPLTRVGPGLFDPGTGLAARLVATFTAYRLHLVFVGDFTLPTLARPAMREFVARANRGDEVWFVGSHRELAERLGLRRRLGPGPGW
;
A
#
# COMPACT_ATOMS: atom_id res chain seq x y z
N MET A 1 18.05 6.17 9.79
CA MET A 1 17.26 5.14 9.06
C MET A 1 16.24 4.60 10.04
N ASN A 2 14.94 4.71 9.77
CA ASN A 2 13.91 4.17 10.65
C ASN A 2 13.77 2.67 10.39
N SER A 3 13.95 1.85 11.43
CA SER A 3 13.84 0.39 11.35
C SER A 3 12.52 -0.11 11.97
N THR A 4 11.59 0.78 12.27
CA THR A 4 10.35 0.46 13.00
C THR A 4 9.16 1.09 12.30
N ASP A 5 8.13 0.27 12.14
CA ASP A 5 6.85 0.67 11.59
C ASP A 5 6.22 1.74 12.52
N SER A 6 5.44 2.66 11.96
CA SER A 6 4.93 3.82 12.69
C SER A 6 3.46 4.02 12.44
N PHE A 7 2.68 4.12 13.51
CA PHE A 7 1.26 4.45 13.44
C PHE A 7 1.05 5.96 13.51
N THR A 8 0.26 6.51 12.59
CA THR A 8 -0.02 7.95 12.51
C THR A 8 -1.38 8.22 11.90
N GLU A 9 -1.83 9.47 11.94
CA GLU A 9 -3.06 9.89 11.27
C GLU A 9 -2.73 10.77 10.05
N LEU A 10 -3.27 10.41 8.89
CA LEU A 10 -3.15 11.18 7.65
C LEU A 10 -4.52 11.72 7.25
N HIS A 11 -4.74 13.02 7.41
CA HIS A 11 -6.02 13.68 7.09
C HIS A 11 -7.26 13.00 7.74
N GLY A 12 -7.16 12.63 9.02
CA GLY A 12 -8.24 11.94 9.73
C GLY A 12 -8.34 10.44 9.44
N VAL A 13 -7.38 9.85 8.72
CA VAL A 13 -7.30 8.41 8.45
C VAL A 13 -6.17 7.80 9.28
N PRO A 14 -6.47 6.90 10.22
CA PRO A 14 -5.44 6.18 10.97
C PRO A 14 -4.69 5.23 10.03
N ALA A 15 -3.35 5.34 10.01
CA ALA A 15 -2.49 4.67 9.05
C ALA A 15 -1.28 4.04 9.74
N LEU A 16 -0.98 2.79 9.38
CA LEU A 16 0.28 2.13 9.69
C LEU A 16 1.27 2.36 8.55
N LEU A 17 2.41 2.98 8.83
CA LEU A 17 3.50 3.20 7.89
C LEU A 17 4.61 2.19 8.15
N CYS A 18 4.76 1.21 7.26
CA CYS A 18 5.83 0.23 7.39
C CYS A 18 7.19 0.86 7.11
N ALA A 19 8.19 0.53 7.93
CA ALA A 19 9.56 0.95 7.72
C ALA A 19 10.16 0.28 6.48
N ALA A 20 11.03 1.01 5.77
CA ALA A 20 11.71 0.50 4.57
C ALA A 20 12.69 -0.64 4.90
N PHE A 21 13.28 -0.62 6.11
CA PHE A 21 14.27 -1.59 6.59
C PHE A 21 13.66 -2.56 7.61
N GLY A 22 12.65 -3.32 7.19
CA GLY A 22 12.04 -4.38 7.99
C GLY A 22 11.90 -5.70 7.23
N PRO A 23 11.28 -6.73 7.84
CA PRO A 23 11.15 -8.07 7.26
C PRO A 23 10.43 -8.06 5.91
N SER A 24 10.85 -8.92 4.99
CA SER A 24 10.21 -9.03 3.67
C SER A 24 8.72 -9.36 3.79
N LEU A 25 7.90 -8.63 3.04
CA LEU A 25 6.45 -8.82 2.86
C LEU A 25 6.12 -9.58 1.57
N ALA A 26 7.09 -10.30 0.99
CA ALA A 26 6.86 -11.13 -0.20
C ALA A 26 6.09 -12.44 0.09
N GLY A 27 5.71 -12.70 1.35
CA GLY A 27 4.99 -13.89 1.78
C GLY A 27 3.66 -13.56 2.45
N GLU A 28 2.70 -14.47 2.32
CA GLU A 28 1.36 -14.30 2.89
C GLU A 28 1.35 -14.24 4.42
N ALA A 29 2.18 -15.05 5.10
CA ALA A 29 2.28 -15.03 6.57
C ALA A 29 2.71 -13.64 7.08
N ALA A 30 3.70 -13.03 6.43
CA ALA A 30 4.17 -11.69 6.79
C ALA A 30 3.08 -10.62 6.50
N ALA A 31 2.32 -10.77 5.42
CA ALA A 31 1.21 -9.88 5.12
C ALA A 31 0.09 -9.96 6.16
N VAL A 32 -0.25 -11.18 6.60
CA VAL A 32 -1.24 -11.42 7.67
C VAL A 32 -0.78 -10.83 9.00
N GLU A 33 0.51 -10.96 9.33
CA GLU A 33 1.08 -10.38 10.56
C GLU A 33 0.94 -8.85 10.57
N VAL A 34 1.35 -8.18 9.48
CA VAL A 34 1.21 -6.71 9.36
C VAL A 34 -0.26 -6.29 9.34
N ALA A 35 -1.13 -7.04 8.67
CA ALA A 35 -2.57 -6.75 8.68
C ALA A 35 -3.17 -6.88 10.10
N GLY A 36 -2.75 -7.89 10.86
CA GLY A 36 -3.15 -8.06 12.26
C GLY A 36 -2.66 -6.93 13.16
N GLU A 37 -1.41 -6.50 13.01
CA GLU A 37 -0.85 -5.36 13.73
C GLU A 37 -1.63 -4.06 13.43
N ALA A 38 -1.83 -3.77 12.14
CA ALA A 38 -2.60 -2.61 11.69
C ALA A 38 -4.01 -2.59 12.29
N LEU A 39 -4.70 -3.73 12.25
CA LEU A 39 -6.04 -3.85 12.84
C LEU A 39 -6.02 -3.64 14.36
N GLY A 40 -5.03 -4.20 15.06
CA GLY A 40 -4.86 -4.01 16.51
C GLY A 40 -4.63 -2.56 16.93
N LEU A 41 -4.04 -1.76 16.04
CA LEU A 41 -3.83 -0.32 16.23
C LEU A 41 -5.03 0.53 15.78
N GLY A 42 -6.05 -0.08 15.17
CA GLY A 42 -7.18 0.64 14.60
C GLY A 42 -6.85 1.39 13.31
N ALA A 43 -5.83 0.95 12.57
CA ALA A 43 -5.52 1.51 11.26
C ALA A 43 -6.62 1.17 10.25
N GLU A 44 -6.91 2.12 9.36
CA GLU A 44 -7.76 1.94 8.18
C GLU A 44 -6.91 1.75 6.92
N LEU A 45 -5.63 2.14 6.97
CA LEU A 45 -4.71 2.16 5.85
C LEU A 45 -3.34 1.62 6.25
N VAL A 46 -2.71 0.85 5.36
CA VAL A 46 -1.35 0.34 5.54
C VAL A 46 -0.47 0.77 4.37
N ALA A 47 0.60 1.51 4.65
CA ALA A 47 1.57 1.96 3.68
C ALA A 47 2.82 1.06 3.71
N VAL A 48 3.02 0.27 2.66
CA VAL A 48 4.10 -0.71 2.53
C VAL A 48 5.15 -0.22 1.53
N PRO A 49 6.42 -0.04 1.94
CA PRO A 49 7.50 0.28 1.02
C PRO A 49 7.72 -0.84 -0.02
N LEU A 50 7.97 -0.47 -1.28
CA LEU A 50 8.32 -1.43 -2.34
C LEU A 50 9.52 -2.31 -1.99
N THR A 51 10.45 -1.77 -1.19
CA THR A 51 11.63 -2.50 -0.71
C THR A 51 11.28 -3.70 0.18
N ARG A 52 10.09 -3.72 0.81
CA ARG A 52 9.62 -4.83 1.64
C ARG A 52 9.07 -5.98 0.80
N VAL A 53 8.44 -5.71 -0.35
CA VAL A 53 7.78 -6.75 -1.17
C VAL A 53 8.64 -7.27 -2.32
N GLY A 54 9.63 -6.50 -2.74
CA GLY A 54 10.57 -6.89 -3.79
C GLY A 54 9.96 -6.92 -5.21
N PRO A 55 10.74 -7.36 -6.22
CA PRO A 55 10.36 -7.25 -7.62
C PRO A 55 9.19 -8.15 -8.03
N GLY A 56 8.89 -9.20 -7.26
CA GLY A 56 7.78 -10.12 -7.53
C GLY A 56 6.42 -9.43 -7.57
N LEU A 57 6.27 -8.27 -6.91
CA LEU A 57 5.05 -7.46 -6.97
C LEU A 57 4.66 -7.09 -8.41
N PHE A 58 5.67 -6.94 -9.27
CA PHE A 58 5.52 -6.50 -10.65
C PHE A 58 5.42 -7.65 -11.66
N ASP A 59 5.55 -8.89 -11.20
CA ASP A 59 5.43 -10.07 -12.05
C ASP A 59 4.06 -10.75 -11.82
N PRO A 60 3.13 -10.66 -12.79
CA PRO A 60 1.82 -11.30 -12.69
C PRO A 60 1.90 -12.82 -12.47
N GLY A 61 2.96 -13.48 -12.97
CA GLY A 61 3.16 -14.92 -12.82
C GLY A 61 3.42 -15.36 -11.39
N THR A 62 3.85 -14.46 -10.51
CA THR A 62 4.05 -14.77 -9.09
C THR A 62 2.76 -14.76 -8.27
N GLY A 63 1.73 -14.06 -8.77
CA GLY A 63 0.49 -13.81 -8.02
C GLY A 63 0.67 -12.99 -6.73
N LEU A 64 1.85 -12.42 -6.47
CA LEU A 64 2.15 -11.76 -5.19
C LEU A 64 1.23 -10.55 -4.95
N ALA A 65 1.09 -9.65 -5.94
CA ALA A 65 0.24 -8.48 -5.80
C ALA A 65 -1.21 -8.84 -5.48
N ALA A 66 -1.77 -9.83 -6.18
CA ALA A 66 -3.15 -10.29 -5.96
C ALA A 66 -3.33 -10.89 -4.56
N ARG A 67 -2.36 -11.68 -4.09
CA ARG A 67 -2.38 -12.25 -2.73
C ARG A 67 -2.32 -11.17 -1.67
N LEU A 68 -1.39 -10.22 -1.78
CA LEU A 68 -1.28 -9.11 -0.83
C LEU A 68 -2.58 -8.31 -0.78
N VAL A 69 -3.10 -7.88 -1.93
CA VAL A 69 -4.38 -7.12 -1.98
C VAL A 69 -5.50 -7.92 -1.33
N ALA A 70 -5.66 -9.20 -1.68
CA ALA A 70 -6.69 -10.05 -1.07
C ALA A 70 -6.53 -10.17 0.46
N THR A 71 -5.31 -10.29 0.97
CA THR A 71 -5.04 -10.33 2.41
C THR A 71 -5.49 -9.04 3.09
N PHE A 72 -5.06 -7.87 2.63
CA PHE A 72 -5.42 -6.61 3.28
C PHE A 72 -6.92 -6.27 3.13
N THR A 73 -7.52 -6.56 1.98
CA THR A 73 -8.97 -6.39 1.77
C THR A 73 -9.79 -7.29 2.69
N ALA A 74 -9.36 -8.54 2.95
CA ALA A 74 -10.04 -9.42 3.90
C ALA A 74 -10.07 -8.86 5.34
N TYR A 75 -9.08 -8.03 5.69
CA TYR A 75 -9.01 -7.31 6.96
C TYR A 75 -9.67 -5.92 6.90
N ARG A 76 -10.32 -5.57 5.77
CA ARG A 76 -10.89 -4.24 5.49
C ARG A 76 -9.87 -3.10 5.57
N LEU A 77 -8.60 -3.39 5.29
CA LEU A 77 -7.52 -2.43 5.29
C LEU A 77 -7.25 -1.94 3.87
N HIS A 78 -7.08 -0.62 3.70
CA HIS A 78 -6.64 -0.04 2.44
C HIS A 78 -5.13 -0.21 2.27
N LEU A 79 -4.69 -0.86 1.20
CA LEU A 79 -3.27 -1.13 0.97
C LEU A 79 -2.64 -0.04 0.09
N VAL A 80 -1.51 0.50 0.51
CA VAL A 80 -0.74 1.47 -0.29
C VAL A 80 0.69 0.99 -0.46
N PHE A 81 1.14 0.82 -1.69
CA PHE A 81 2.55 0.62 -2.00
C PHE A 81 3.24 1.97 -2.15
N VAL A 82 4.28 2.20 -1.35
CA VAL A 82 5.07 3.44 -1.35
C VAL A 82 6.45 3.17 -1.93
N GLY A 83 6.85 3.91 -2.96
CA GLY A 83 8.21 3.84 -3.45
C GLY A 83 8.41 4.53 -4.77
N ASP A 84 9.67 4.73 -5.12
CA ASP A 84 10.01 5.44 -6.34
C ASP A 84 9.61 4.61 -7.57
N PHE A 85 8.65 5.15 -8.31
CA PHE A 85 8.12 4.54 -9.51
C PHE A 85 8.86 4.97 -10.79
N THR A 86 9.93 5.75 -10.67
CA THR A 86 10.80 6.11 -11.79
C THR A 86 11.81 5.01 -12.15
N LEU A 87 11.84 3.91 -11.37
CA LEU A 87 12.70 2.76 -11.63
C LEU A 87 12.43 2.13 -13.02
N PRO A 88 13.47 1.62 -13.73
CA PRO A 88 13.36 1.07 -15.08
C PRO A 88 12.28 -0.02 -15.23
N THR A 89 11.95 -0.71 -14.15
CA THR A 89 10.90 -1.74 -14.11
C THR A 89 9.51 -1.21 -14.48
N LEU A 90 9.25 0.09 -14.25
CA LEU A 90 8.00 0.77 -14.65
C LEU A 90 8.10 1.53 -15.98
N ALA A 91 9.26 1.47 -16.64
CA ALA A 91 9.39 1.97 -18.01
C ALA A 91 8.49 1.18 -18.99
N ARG A 92 7.95 0.01 -18.59
CA ARG A 92 7.04 -0.80 -19.41
C ARG A 92 5.62 -0.22 -19.42
N PRO A 93 5.01 0.03 -20.60
CA PRO A 93 3.65 0.56 -20.71
C PRO A 93 2.60 -0.25 -19.92
N ALA A 94 2.64 -1.58 -20.01
CA ALA A 94 1.70 -2.46 -19.31
C ALA A 94 1.71 -2.28 -17.79
N MET A 95 2.87 -1.96 -17.22
CA MET A 95 2.99 -1.74 -15.78
C MET A 95 2.46 -0.36 -15.37
N ARG A 96 2.66 0.67 -16.20
CA ARG A 96 2.03 1.98 -15.98
C ARG A 96 0.51 1.88 -16.06
N GLU A 97 -0.01 1.11 -17.00
CA GLU A 97 -1.45 0.86 -17.13
C GLU A 97 -2.01 0.10 -15.93
N PHE A 98 -1.28 -0.90 -15.43
CA PHE A 98 -1.65 -1.61 -14.20
C PHE A 98 -1.71 -0.66 -13.00
N VAL A 99 -0.66 0.12 -12.76
CA VAL A 99 -0.60 1.11 -11.67
C VAL A 99 -1.71 2.16 -11.83
N ALA A 100 -1.94 2.68 -13.03
CA ALA A 100 -2.99 3.67 -13.28
C ALA A 100 -4.41 3.09 -13.12
N ARG A 101 -4.61 1.80 -13.38
CA ARG A 101 -5.87 1.10 -13.10
C ARG A 101 -6.07 0.85 -11.62
N ALA A 102 -5.04 0.38 -10.91
CA ALA A 102 -5.06 0.20 -9.46
C ALA A 102 -5.36 1.53 -8.75
N ASN A 103 -4.68 2.61 -9.12
CA ASN A 103 -4.90 3.96 -8.60
C ASN A 103 -6.26 4.58 -8.97
N ARG A 104 -7.14 3.90 -9.70
CA ARG A 104 -8.54 4.33 -9.85
C ARG A 104 -9.47 3.63 -8.87
N GLY A 105 -9.05 2.52 -8.29
CA GLY A 105 -9.81 1.77 -7.30
C GLY A 105 -9.62 2.30 -5.88
N ASP A 106 -10.39 1.69 -4.98
CA ASP A 106 -10.48 2.06 -3.57
C ASP A 106 -9.83 1.04 -2.63
N GLU A 107 -9.25 -0.04 -3.14
CA GLU A 107 -8.66 -1.11 -2.33
C GLU A 107 -7.13 -1.03 -2.27
N VAL A 108 -6.49 -0.56 -3.33
CA VAL A 108 -5.04 -0.52 -3.45
C VAL A 108 -4.54 0.71 -4.19
N TRP A 109 -3.55 1.40 -3.62
CA TRP A 109 -2.85 2.49 -4.28
C TRP A 109 -1.35 2.25 -4.40
N PHE A 110 -0.75 2.95 -5.35
CA PHE A 110 0.66 3.03 -5.64
C PHE A 110 1.02 4.51 -5.63
N VAL A 111 1.80 4.96 -4.64
CA VAL A 111 2.26 6.36 -4.52
C VAL A 111 3.79 6.47 -4.44
N GLY A 112 4.36 7.51 -5.04
CA GLY A 112 5.81 7.73 -5.11
C GLY A 112 6.43 8.07 -3.75
N SER A 113 5.63 8.56 -2.81
CA SER A 113 6.08 8.95 -1.48
C SER A 113 4.93 9.04 -0.48
N HIS A 114 5.26 9.07 0.82
CA HIS A 114 4.29 9.37 1.88
C HIS A 114 3.65 10.75 1.73
N ARG A 115 4.34 11.73 1.12
CA ARG A 115 3.76 13.05 0.82
C ARG A 115 2.63 12.92 -0.20
N GLU A 116 2.86 12.18 -1.27
CA GLU A 116 1.85 11.93 -2.30
C GLU A 116 0.65 11.15 -1.73
N LEU A 117 0.90 10.20 -0.81
CA LEU A 117 -0.17 9.53 -0.05
C LEU A 117 -1.05 10.53 0.70
N ALA A 118 -0.43 11.43 1.48
CA ALA A 118 -1.16 12.44 2.23
C ALA A 118 -1.97 13.35 1.30
N GLU A 119 -1.37 13.87 0.23
CA GLU A 119 -2.05 14.71 -0.77
C GLU A 119 -3.28 14.03 -1.37
N ARG A 120 -3.13 12.74 -1.71
CA ARG A 120 -4.20 11.91 -2.28
C ARG A 120 -5.33 11.68 -1.27
N LEU A 121 -5.01 11.38 -0.02
CA LEU A 121 -5.99 11.25 1.06
C LEU A 121 -6.74 12.57 1.32
N GLY A 122 -6.00 13.69 1.34
CA GLY A 122 -6.57 15.02 1.48
C GLY A 122 -7.55 15.36 0.35
N LEU A 123 -7.21 15.04 -0.90
CA LEU A 123 -8.12 15.20 -2.04
C LEU A 123 -9.37 14.34 -1.88
N ARG A 124 -9.21 13.06 -1.51
CA ARG A 124 -10.34 12.14 -1.32
C ARG A 124 -11.29 12.60 -0.21
N ARG A 125 -10.76 13.10 0.91
CA ARG A 125 -11.58 13.66 2.01
C ARG A 125 -12.37 14.90 1.58
N ARG A 126 -11.81 15.75 0.70
CA ARG A 126 -12.51 16.93 0.16
C ARG A 126 -13.65 16.55 -0.79
N LEU A 127 -13.49 15.46 -1.53
CA LEU A 127 -14.51 14.95 -2.45
C LEU A 127 -15.64 14.19 -1.72
N GLY A 128 -15.52 14.01 -0.40
CA GLY A 128 -16.43 13.21 0.42
C GLY A 128 -16.14 11.71 0.30
N PRO A 129 -16.60 10.88 1.27
CA PRO A 129 -16.52 9.44 1.10
C PRO A 129 -17.30 9.04 -0.15
N GLY A 130 -16.63 8.36 -1.09
CA GLY A 130 -17.32 7.63 -2.15
C GLY A 130 -18.28 6.61 -1.54
N PRO A 131 -19.34 6.21 -2.26
CA PRO A 131 -20.34 5.29 -1.72
C PRO A 131 -19.67 3.93 -1.41
N GLY A 132 -19.57 3.57 -0.12
CA GLY A 132 -19.18 2.22 0.31
C GLY A 132 -18.02 2.12 1.32
N TRP A 133 -18.01 2.94 2.38
CA TRP A 133 -17.24 2.62 3.60
C TRP A 133 -18.08 1.76 4.56
#